data_AF-A0A5D0PUR3-F1
#
_entry.id   AF-A0A5D0PUR3-F1
#
_cell.length_a   1.000
_cell.length_b   1.000
_cell.length_c   1.000
_cell.angle_alpha   90.00
_cell.angle_beta   90.00
_cell.angle_gamma   90.00
#
_symmetry.space_group_name_H-M   'P 1'
#
loop_
_entity.id
_entity.type
_entity.pdbx_description
1 polymer ?
#
loop_
_entity_poly.entity_id
_entity_poly.type
_entity_poly.pdbx_seq_one_letter_code
_entity_poly.pdbx_strand_id
1 'polypeptide(L)'
;MKVTDKEEQAMRRTVEALIAGGISAVPVLDDDDHVIGMVSEAEGDTAAELRDDIRDRALWVNTDGVRVSVGGALAMLVREVMSSPAITVRRTDPVRRAIRVLYGHDITAAPVVDDNDRLVGVVSELDLLRGEFEPDPRATVRPVSSAHEPPPRRVMEVMTREAITVTACTDVTTAITLMVGKRVKSLPVVSGERIVGMVSRRDLMAMLARPDEELRRAVIKVLREQYPFGPSWDVAVRDGVAELSGPPHEHADKIADVLARTVPGIVRVKHLRRTP
;
A
#
# COMPACT_ATOMS: atom_id res chain seq x y z
N MET A 1 -12.05 -36.14 9.21
CA MET A 1 -12.29 -36.70 7.86
C MET A 1 -10.99 -36.47 7.11
N LYS A 2 -10.28 -37.52 6.64
CA LYS A 2 -8.91 -37.38 6.12
C LYS A 2 -8.88 -36.42 4.92
N VAL A 3 -8.16 -35.31 5.08
CA VAL A 3 -7.76 -34.42 3.99
C VAL A 3 -6.96 -35.26 2.99
N THR A 4 -7.27 -35.12 1.71
CA THR A 4 -6.55 -35.83 0.65
C THR A 4 -5.22 -35.10 0.35
N ASP A 5 -4.16 -35.81 -0.03
CA ASP A 5 -2.84 -35.22 -0.40
C ASP A 5 -2.94 -34.04 -1.39
N LYS A 6 -3.99 -34.01 -2.20
CA LYS A 6 -4.28 -32.92 -3.15
C LYS A 6 -4.72 -31.62 -2.46
N GLU A 7 -5.50 -31.71 -1.40
CA GLU A 7 -6.01 -30.56 -0.64
C GLU A 7 -4.90 -29.92 0.20
N GLU A 8 -4.01 -30.73 0.78
CA GLU A 8 -2.83 -30.27 1.51
C GLU A 8 -1.85 -29.52 0.59
N GLN A 9 -1.58 -30.05 -0.62
CA GLN A 9 -0.77 -29.35 -1.62
C GLN A 9 -1.43 -28.06 -2.13
N ALA A 10 -2.75 -28.03 -2.25
CA ALA A 10 -3.48 -26.82 -2.63
C ALA A 10 -3.40 -25.76 -1.52
N MET A 11 -3.49 -26.16 -0.25
CA MET A 11 -3.37 -25.28 0.90
C MET A 11 -1.98 -24.67 1.02
N ARG A 12 -0.93 -25.50 0.93
CA ARG A 12 0.47 -25.05 0.95
C ARG A 12 0.74 -24.04 -0.16
N ARG A 13 0.27 -24.32 -1.38
CA ARG A 13 0.39 -23.40 -2.51
C ARG A 13 -0.43 -22.13 -2.34
N THR A 14 -1.55 -22.19 -1.64
CA THR A 14 -2.36 -21.00 -1.32
C THR A 14 -1.60 -20.12 -0.33
N VAL A 15 -1.05 -20.68 0.75
CA VAL A 15 -0.20 -19.93 1.69
C VAL A 15 1.03 -19.36 0.99
N GLU A 16 1.72 -20.14 0.15
CA GLU A 16 2.83 -19.68 -0.69
C GLU A 16 2.39 -18.55 -1.65
N ALA A 17 1.20 -18.62 -2.24
CA ALA A 17 0.66 -17.59 -3.12
C ALA A 17 0.24 -16.32 -2.35
N LEU A 18 -0.29 -16.44 -1.13
CA LEU A 18 -0.60 -15.32 -0.25
C LEU A 18 0.68 -14.59 0.16
N ILE A 19 1.72 -15.35 0.51
CA ILE A 19 3.06 -14.83 0.80
C ILE A 19 3.68 -14.18 -0.44
N ALA A 20 3.60 -14.81 -1.61
CA ALA A 20 4.07 -14.23 -2.87
C ALA A 20 3.26 -13.00 -3.32
N GLY A 21 1.98 -12.91 -2.90
CA GLY A 21 1.13 -11.71 -2.98
C GLY A 21 1.47 -10.66 -1.91
N GLY A 22 2.42 -10.96 -1.03
CA GLY A 22 2.99 -10.09 -0.02
C GLY A 22 2.15 -9.92 1.25
N ILE A 23 1.24 -10.85 1.52
CA ILE A 23 0.67 -11.00 2.86
C ILE A 23 1.80 -11.52 3.75
N SER A 24 2.32 -10.65 4.61
CA SER A 24 3.59 -10.87 5.32
C SER A 24 3.49 -11.85 6.48
N ALA A 25 2.28 -12.13 6.96
CA ALA A 25 2.06 -12.99 8.11
C ALA A 25 0.63 -13.52 8.14
N VAL A 26 0.47 -14.79 8.54
CA VAL A 26 -0.81 -15.45 8.66
C VAL A 26 -0.86 -16.22 10.00
N PRO A 27 -1.56 -15.73 11.04
CA PRO A 27 -1.56 -16.34 12.37
C PRO A 27 -2.06 -17.78 12.39
N VAL A 28 -1.33 -18.68 13.04
CA VAL A 28 -1.75 -20.07 13.29
C VAL A 28 -2.53 -20.16 14.58
N LEU A 29 -3.61 -20.93 14.63
CA LEU A 29 -4.44 -21.14 15.82
C LEU A 29 -4.67 -22.69 16.06
N ASP A 30 -4.97 -23.17 17.29
CA ASP A 30 -5.32 -24.59 17.68
C ASP A 30 -6.72 -25.16 17.31
N ASP A 31 -7.52 -25.76 18.22
CA ASP A 31 -8.93 -26.18 18.01
C ASP A 31 -9.97 -25.39 18.86
N ASP A 32 -9.52 -24.57 19.83
CA ASP A 32 -10.32 -23.73 20.75
C ASP A 32 -10.18 -22.19 20.54
N ASP A 33 -10.05 -21.73 19.31
CA ASP A 33 -9.82 -20.33 18.87
C ASP A 33 -8.62 -19.55 19.48
N HIS A 34 -7.69 -20.19 20.20
CA HIS A 34 -6.40 -19.61 20.60
C HIS A 34 -5.35 -19.53 19.48
N VAL A 35 -4.67 -18.39 19.37
CA VAL A 35 -3.50 -18.22 18.49
C VAL A 35 -2.35 -19.06 19.06
N ILE A 36 -1.81 -19.98 18.25
CA ILE A 36 -0.66 -20.83 18.59
C ILE A 36 0.60 -20.51 17.77
N GLY A 37 0.51 -19.67 16.74
CA GLY A 37 1.67 -19.32 15.92
C GLY A 37 1.41 -18.26 14.86
N MET A 38 2.35 -18.10 13.95
CA MET A 38 2.26 -17.21 12.78
C MET A 38 3.11 -17.80 11.65
N VAL A 39 2.55 -17.89 10.45
CA VAL A 39 3.31 -18.20 9.23
C VAL A 39 3.71 -16.89 8.56
N SER A 40 4.99 -16.55 8.53
CA SER A 40 5.52 -15.35 7.88
C SER A 40 6.70 -15.73 6.97
N GLU A 41 7.17 -14.81 6.11
CA GLU A 41 8.43 -15.00 5.34
C GLU A 41 9.67 -15.19 6.24
N ALA A 42 9.58 -14.83 7.52
CA ALA A 42 10.66 -14.88 8.49
C ALA A 42 10.24 -15.74 9.70
N GLU A 43 10.46 -17.04 9.64
CA GLU A 43 10.44 -17.86 10.86
C GLU A 43 11.57 -17.38 11.80
N GLY A 44 11.20 -16.62 12.84
CA GLY A 44 12.12 -16.10 13.85
C GLY A 44 11.46 -15.05 14.75
N ASP A 45 11.06 -15.50 15.94
CA ASP A 45 10.50 -14.79 17.09
C ASP A 45 8.98 -14.57 17.19
N THR A 46 8.50 -14.95 18.37
CA THR A 46 7.14 -15.38 18.71
C THR A 46 6.20 -14.20 18.93
N ALA A 47 4.94 -14.42 18.54
CA ALA A 47 3.80 -13.56 18.73
C ALA A 47 3.68 -12.99 20.16
N ALA A 48 3.75 -11.67 20.28
CA ALA A 48 3.29 -10.95 21.46
C ALA A 48 2.49 -9.72 21.03
N GLU A 49 1.24 -9.67 21.50
CA GLU A 49 0.31 -8.52 21.47
C GLU A 49 -0.37 -8.18 20.13
N LEU A 50 -1.27 -9.05 19.68
CA LEU A 50 -2.43 -8.60 18.88
C LEU A 50 -3.49 -8.05 19.82
N ARG A 51 -3.95 -6.82 19.58
CA ARG A 51 -4.99 -6.14 20.36
C ARG A 51 -6.34 -6.86 20.23
N ASP A 52 -7.15 -6.82 21.30
CA ASP A 52 -8.45 -7.52 21.39
C ASP A 52 -9.46 -7.10 20.29
N ASP A 53 -9.32 -5.91 19.70
CA ASP A 53 -10.17 -5.43 18.59
C ASP A 53 -9.90 -6.13 17.24
N ILE A 54 -8.77 -6.83 17.10
CA ILE A 54 -8.40 -7.62 15.92
C ILE A 54 -8.91 -9.08 16.05
N ARG A 55 -9.13 -9.54 17.29
CA ARG A 55 -9.53 -10.90 17.64
C ARG A 55 -10.91 -11.29 17.11
N ASP A 56 -11.85 -10.34 17.10
CA ASP A 56 -13.26 -10.59 16.78
C ASP A 56 -13.58 -10.59 15.27
N ARG A 57 -12.57 -10.52 14.39
CA ARG A 57 -12.76 -10.27 12.93
C ARG A 57 -12.06 -11.31 12.03
N ALA A 58 -11.63 -12.43 12.60
CA ALA A 58 -10.92 -13.50 11.91
C ALA A 58 -11.86 -14.48 11.19
N LEU A 59 -11.38 -15.06 10.07
CA LEU A 59 -12.10 -16.02 9.26
C LEU A 59 -11.47 -17.42 9.41
N TRP A 60 -12.31 -18.40 9.75
CA TRP A 60 -11.93 -19.78 10.05
C TRP A 60 -11.98 -20.68 8.80
N VAL A 61 -10.98 -21.54 8.61
CA VAL A 61 -11.00 -22.67 7.68
C VAL A 61 -10.45 -23.88 8.43
N ASN A 62 -11.22 -24.96 8.51
CA ASN A 62 -10.84 -26.15 9.29
C ASN A 62 -10.31 -27.23 8.36
N THR A 63 -9.02 -27.57 8.52
CA THR A 63 -8.46 -28.87 8.12
C THR A 63 -7.27 -29.21 9.01
N ASP A 64 -7.38 -30.30 9.77
CA ASP A 64 -6.32 -31.02 10.49
C ASP A 64 -5.37 -30.17 11.37
N GLY A 65 -5.93 -29.31 12.22
CA GLY A 65 -5.23 -28.76 13.40
C GLY A 65 -4.23 -27.64 13.14
N VAL A 66 -4.18 -27.09 11.92
CA VAL A 66 -3.40 -25.88 11.59
C VAL A 66 -4.38 -24.79 11.17
N ARG A 67 -4.74 -23.89 12.08
CA ARG A 67 -5.56 -22.72 11.72
C ARG A 67 -4.67 -21.65 11.09
N VAL A 68 -5.25 -20.76 10.30
CA VAL A 68 -4.52 -19.70 9.59
C VAL A 68 -5.45 -18.48 9.55
N SER A 69 -5.04 -17.36 10.14
CA SER A 69 -5.86 -16.14 10.27
C SER A 69 -5.61 -15.20 9.11
N VAL A 70 -6.67 -14.90 8.38
CA VAL A 70 -6.70 -13.78 7.46
C VAL A 70 -7.86 -12.89 7.90
N GLY A 71 -7.66 -12.16 9.00
CA GLY A 71 -8.70 -11.40 9.68
C GLY A 71 -8.67 -9.91 9.39
N GLY A 72 -9.84 -9.37 9.00
CA GLY A 72 -10.14 -7.93 8.93
C GLY A 72 -9.63 -7.24 7.68
N ALA A 73 -10.51 -7.05 6.69
CA ALA A 73 -10.31 -6.24 5.48
C ALA A 73 -8.84 -6.26 5.02
N LEU A 74 -8.41 -7.35 4.36
CA LEU A 74 -7.04 -7.43 3.82
C LEU A 74 -6.71 -6.13 3.11
N ALA A 75 -5.89 -5.36 3.80
CA ALA A 75 -5.71 -3.97 3.53
C ALA A 75 -4.59 -3.89 2.53
N MET A 76 -4.84 -3.12 1.48
CA MET A 76 -3.82 -2.90 0.48
C MET A 76 -2.56 -2.35 1.13
N LEU A 77 -1.43 -2.91 0.75
CA LEU A 77 -0.13 -2.57 1.31
C LEU A 77 0.52 -1.49 0.46
N VAL A 78 1.30 -0.61 1.10
CA VAL A 78 1.93 0.53 0.44
C VAL A 78 2.73 0.12 -0.79
N ARG A 79 3.42 -1.04 -0.77
CA ARG A 79 4.18 -1.53 -1.93
C ARG A 79 3.35 -1.80 -3.19
N GLU A 80 2.04 -2.01 -3.04
CA GLU A 80 1.14 -2.33 -4.16
C GLU A 80 0.68 -1.08 -4.91
N VAL A 81 0.89 0.10 -4.31
CA VAL A 81 0.49 1.40 -4.86
C VAL A 81 1.65 2.40 -4.95
N MET A 82 2.75 2.20 -4.22
CA MET A 82 3.88 3.12 -4.23
C MET A 82 4.55 3.20 -5.61
N SER A 83 5.10 4.36 -5.92
CA SER A 83 6.06 4.53 -7.00
C SER A 83 7.45 4.04 -6.54
N SER A 84 8.06 3.14 -7.31
CA SER A 84 9.40 2.60 -7.05
C SER A 84 10.18 2.41 -8.37
N PRO A 85 11.49 2.71 -8.42
CA PRO A 85 12.28 3.33 -7.35
C PRO A 85 11.88 4.78 -7.09
N ALA A 86 12.18 5.30 -5.90
CA ALA A 86 11.90 6.70 -5.59
C ALA A 86 12.77 7.65 -6.43
N ILE A 87 12.15 8.70 -6.98
CA ILE A 87 12.88 9.83 -7.57
C ILE A 87 13.30 10.75 -6.43
N THR A 88 14.61 10.97 -6.28
CA THR A 88 15.19 11.72 -5.17
C THR A 88 15.94 12.95 -5.63
N VAL A 89 16.20 13.87 -4.70
CA VAL A 89 17.09 15.02 -4.89
C VAL A 89 18.15 15.05 -3.79
N ARG A 90 19.31 15.65 -4.05
CA ARG A 90 20.36 15.80 -3.02
C ARG A 90 20.09 17.03 -2.18
N ARG A 91 20.44 16.99 -0.90
CA ARG A 91 20.33 18.16 0.01
C ARG A 91 21.13 19.38 -0.49
N THR A 92 22.21 19.15 -1.22
CA THR A 92 23.09 20.18 -1.80
C THR A 92 22.64 20.67 -3.17
N ASP A 93 21.64 20.03 -3.80
CA ASP A 93 21.15 20.43 -5.13
C ASP A 93 20.64 21.87 -5.12
N PRO A 94 20.84 22.64 -6.21
CA PRO A 94 20.19 23.92 -6.40
C PRO A 94 18.65 23.76 -6.43
N VAL A 95 17.91 24.70 -5.84
CA VAL A 95 16.43 24.71 -5.86
C VAL A 95 15.87 24.54 -7.28
N ARG A 96 16.43 25.29 -8.25
CA ARG A 96 16.03 25.17 -9.67
C ARG A 96 16.24 23.78 -10.27
N ARG A 97 17.22 23.00 -9.80
CA ARG A 97 17.40 21.61 -10.24
C ARG A 97 16.28 20.74 -9.68
N ALA A 98 15.95 20.87 -8.40
CA ALA A 98 14.85 20.15 -7.79
C ALA A 98 13.50 20.47 -8.48
N ILE A 99 13.24 21.74 -8.81
CA ILE A 99 12.04 22.13 -9.58
C ILE A 99 11.97 21.36 -10.90
N ARG A 100 13.08 21.29 -11.66
CA ARG A 100 13.13 20.53 -12.92
C ARG A 100 12.90 19.04 -12.73
N VAL A 101 13.40 18.46 -11.63
CA VAL A 101 13.16 17.04 -11.30
C VAL A 101 11.67 16.82 -11.04
N LEU A 102 11.06 17.60 -10.15
CA LEU A 102 9.65 17.45 -9.81
C LEU A 102 8.75 17.64 -11.04
N TYR A 103 8.98 18.72 -11.80
CA TYR A 103 8.22 19.01 -13.02
C TYR A 103 8.42 17.97 -14.13
N GLY A 104 9.67 17.59 -14.39
CA GLY A 104 10.01 16.64 -15.46
C GLY A 104 9.53 15.22 -15.21
N HIS A 105 9.32 14.85 -13.95
CA HIS A 105 8.78 13.55 -13.56
C HIS A 105 7.29 13.59 -13.17
N ASP A 106 6.64 14.76 -13.26
CA ASP A 106 5.22 14.94 -12.91
C ASP A 106 4.90 14.49 -11.46
N ILE A 107 5.79 14.84 -10.53
CA ILE A 107 5.68 14.56 -9.09
C ILE A 107 5.70 15.85 -8.27
N THR A 108 4.90 15.88 -7.19
CA THR A 108 4.72 17.09 -6.37
C THR A 108 5.69 17.18 -5.19
N ALA A 109 6.43 16.12 -4.91
CA ALA A 109 7.41 16.05 -3.83
C ALA A 109 8.43 14.95 -4.09
N ALA A 110 9.63 15.10 -3.53
CA ALA A 110 10.70 14.12 -3.61
C ALA A 110 11.38 13.94 -2.24
N PRO A 111 11.82 12.71 -1.89
CA PRO A 111 12.75 12.49 -0.80
C PRO A 111 14.08 13.21 -1.06
N VAL A 112 14.62 13.82 -0.01
CA VAL A 112 15.93 14.45 -0.02
C VAL A 112 16.93 13.51 0.63
N VAL A 113 18.02 13.23 -0.07
CA VAL A 113 19.07 12.31 0.38
C VAL A 113 20.42 13.01 0.58
N ASP A 114 21.25 12.46 1.47
CA ASP A 114 22.66 12.86 1.66
C ASP A 114 23.59 12.19 0.64
N ASP A 115 24.90 12.33 0.78
CA ASP A 115 25.88 11.75 -0.16
C ASP A 115 25.98 10.21 -0.07
N ASN A 116 25.40 9.59 0.97
CA ASN A 116 25.37 8.14 1.19
C ASN A 116 24.00 7.52 0.84
N ASP A 117 23.14 8.24 0.10
CA ASP A 117 21.77 7.83 -0.23
C ASP A 117 20.84 7.63 0.98
N ARG A 118 21.17 8.22 2.13
CA ARG A 118 20.30 8.18 3.31
C ARG A 118 19.28 9.29 3.24
N LEU A 119 18.05 8.99 3.65
CA LEU A 119 16.99 9.97 3.78
C LEU A 119 17.32 11.02 4.83
N VAL A 120 17.30 12.29 4.44
CA VAL A 120 17.52 13.42 5.36
C VAL A 120 16.36 14.44 5.38
N GLY A 121 15.38 14.29 4.50
CA GLY A 121 14.20 15.14 4.47
C GLY A 121 13.29 14.88 3.27
N VAL A 122 12.30 15.73 3.09
CA VAL A 122 11.42 15.77 1.91
C VAL A 122 11.30 17.22 1.45
N VAL A 123 11.22 17.41 0.14
CA VAL A 123 10.92 18.71 -0.46
C VAL A 123 9.71 18.60 -1.38
N SER A 124 8.77 19.53 -1.25
CA SER A 124 7.58 19.62 -2.11
C SER A 124 7.68 20.81 -3.05
N GLU A 125 6.81 20.86 -4.07
CA GLU A 125 6.67 22.04 -4.94
C GLU A 125 6.47 23.32 -4.12
N LEU A 126 5.62 23.28 -3.09
CA LEU A 126 5.35 24.45 -2.27
C LEU A 126 6.60 24.94 -1.51
N ASP A 127 7.48 24.03 -1.11
CA ASP A 127 8.74 24.38 -0.46
C ASP A 127 9.71 25.04 -1.45
N LEU A 128 9.76 24.53 -2.69
CA LEU A 128 10.64 25.06 -3.75
C LEU A 128 10.19 26.41 -4.31
N LEU A 129 8.92 26.77 -4.17
CA LEU A 129 8.39 28.07 -4.62
C LEU A 129 8.58 29.18 -3.59
N ARG A 130 9.07 28.88 -2.37
CA ARG A 130 9.26 29.88 -1.30
C ARG A 130 10.29 30.92 -1.72
N GLY A 131 9.86 32.17 -1.80
CA GLY A 131 10.72 33.31 -2.12
C GLY A 131 11.08 33.45 -3.60
N GLU A 132 10.57 32.59 -4.49
CA GLU A 132 10.87 32.66 -5.93
C GLU A 132 10.09 33.77 -6.66
N PHE A 133 9.00 34.28 -6.07
CA PHE A 133 8.17 35.32 -6.67
C PHE A 133 8.12 36.56 -5.79
N GLU A 134 8.37 37.72 -6.40
CA GLU A 134 8.11 39.01 -5.80
C GLU A 134 6.63 39.40 -6.04
N PRO A 135 5.96 40.02 -5.05
CA PRO A 135 4.62 40.56 -5.25
C PRO A 135 4.58 41.57 -6.40
N ASP A 136 3.61 41.45 -7.31
CA ASP A 136 3.40 42.46 -8.37
C ASP A 136 3.08 43.81 -7.69
N PRO A 137 3.83 44.89 -7.98
CA PRO A 137 3.59 46.20 -7.36
C PRO A 137 2.21 46.78 -7.68
N ARG A 138 1.51 46.28 -8.72
CA ARG A 138 0.13 46.64 -9.05
C ARG A 138 -0.92 45.91 -8.20
N ALA A 139 -0.55 44.84 -7.50
CA ALA A 139 -1.46 44.06 -6.68
C ALA A 139 -1.72 44.68 -5.29
N THR A 140 -0.92 45.66 -4.85
CA THR A 140 -1.01 46.27 -3.53
C THR A 140 -0.90 47.80 -3.57
N VAL A 141 -1.78 48.50 -2.85
CA VAL A 141 -1.84 49.98 -2.79
C VAL A 141 -0.63 50.59 -2.05
N ARG A 142 0.06 49.82 -1.20
CA ARG A 142 1.27 50.25 -0.50
C ARG A 142 2.49 49.48 -1.03
N PRO A 143 3.65 50.13 -1.21
CA PRO A 143 4.90 49.43 -1.47
C PRO A 143 5.19 48.46 -0.32
N VAL A 144 5.28 47.17 -0.63
CA VAL A 144 5.80 46.18 0.32
C VAL A 144 7.31 46.44 0.41
N SER A 145 7.84 46.71 1.62
CA SER A 145 9.27 47.01 1.76
C SER A 145 10.08 45.79 1.34
N SER A 146 10.91 45.93 0.31
CA SER A 146 11.68 44.85 -0.31
C SER A 146 12.96 44.51 0.47
N ALA A 147 12.86 44.38 1.79
CA ALA A 147 13.90 43.69 2.57
C ALA A 147 13.61 42.19 2.54
N HIS A 148 13.55 41.61 1.34
CA HIS A 148 13.45 40.16 1.22
C HIS A 148 14.84 39.58 1.44
N GLU A 149 14.94 38.67 2.41
CA GLU A 149 16.06 37.76 2.52
C GLU A 149 16.25 37.08 1.15
N PRO A 150 17.49 36.98 0.63
CA PRO A 150 17.71 36.41 -0.69
C PRO A 150 17.09 35.00 -0.76
N PRO A 151 16.47 34.63 -1.89
CA PRO A 151 15.78 33.37 -1.99
C PRO A 151 16.74 32.21 -1.71
N PRO A 152 16.25 31.16 -1.04
CA PRO A 152 17.07 29.99 -0.71
C PRO A 152 17.63 29.38 -2.00
N ARG A 153 18.91 29.02 -1.98
CA ARG A 153 19.61 28.53 -3.18
C ARG A 153 19.68 27.02 -3.24
N ARG A 154 19.61 26.34 -2.10
CA ARG A 154 19.75 24.88 -2.00
C ARG A 154 18.53 24.20 -1.39
N VAL A 155 18.31 22.95 -1.79
CA VAL A 155 17.21 22.12 -1.26
C VAL A 155 17.21 22.04 0.27
N MET A 156 18.38 21.91 0.91
CA MET A 156 18.47 21.82 2.38
C MET A 156 18.01 23.06 3.15
N GLU A 157 17.89 24.20 2.48
CA GLU A 157 17.41 25.46 3.06
C GLU A 157 15.87 25.53 3.08
N VAL A 158 15.20 24.76 2.21
CA VAL A 158 13.73 24.74 2.08
C VAL A 158 13.08 23.42 2.48
N MET A 159 13.83 22.32 2.50
CA MET A 159 13.28 20.99 2.78
C MET A 159 12.70 20.90 4.20
N THR A 160 11.67 20.06 4.33
CA THR A 160 11.22 19.59 5.64
C THR A 160 12.19 18.51 6.13
N ARG A 161 12.83 18.76 7.27
CA ARG A 161 13.72 17.80 7.94
C ARG A 161 12.87 16.77 8.69
N GLU A 162 13.45 15.60 8.95
CA GLU A 162 12.77 14.50 9.68
C GLU A 162 11.44 14.10 9.03
N ALA A 163 11.53 13.64 7.79
CA ALA A 163 10.35 13.23 7.04
C ALA A 163 9.63 12.06 7.72
N ILE A 164 8.31 12.12 7.74
CA ILE A 164 7.46 11.02 8.20
C ILE A 164 7.47 9.95 7.12
N THR A 165 7.86 8.75 7.47
CA THR A 165 8.03 7.63 6.54
C THR A 165 7.06 6.49 6.85
N VAL A 166 6.93 5.60 5.87
CA VAL A 166 6.22 4.32 5.99
C VAL A 166 7.10 3.21 5.42
N THR A 167 6.75 1.96 5.68
CA THR A 167 7.39 0.79 5.08
C THR A 167 6.55 0.22 3.94
N ALA A 168 7.15 -0.61 3.09
CA ALA A 168 6.46 -1.33 2.02
C ALA A 168 5.29 -2.19 2.52
N CYS A 169 5.37 -2.69 3.77
CA CYS A 169 4.34 -3.50 4.42
C CYS A 169 3.37 -2.65 5.26
N THR A 170 3.47 -1.32 5.24
CA THR A 170 2.49 -0.47 5.90
C THR A 170 1.16 -0.55 5.16
N ASP A 171 0.07 -0.63 5.93
CA ASP A 171 -1.30 -0.57 5.45
C ASP A 171 -1.60 0.80 4.79
N VAL A 172 -2.23 0.80 3.61
CA VAL A 172 -2.60 2.01 2.88
C VAL A 172 -3.54 2.92 3.69
N THR A 173 -4.47 2.37 4.46
CA THR A 173 -5.33 3.16 5.38
C THR A 173 -4.52 3.83 6.48
N THR A 174 -3.45 3.18 6.96
CA THR A 174 -2.49 3.79 7.89
C THR A 174 -1.74 4.94 7.21
N ALA A 175 -1.26 4.73 5.98
CA ALA A 175 -0.62 5.78 5.20
C ALA A 175 -1.56 6.98 4.94
N ILE A 176 -2.84 6.72 4.62
CA ILE A 176 -3.87 7.76 4.47
C ILE A 176 -4.06 8.53 5.77
N THR A 177 -4.19 7.82 6.90
CA THR A 177 -4.35 8.43 8.23
C THR A 177 -3.17 9.32 8.57
N LEU A 178 -1.93 8.88 8.27
CA LEU A 178 -0.73 9.69 8.42
C LEU A 178 -0.75 10.92 7.50
N MET A 179 -1.11 10.77 6.23
CA MET A 179 -1.20 11.89 5.28
C MET A 179 -2.21 12.95 5.73
N VAL A 180 -3.37 12.54 6.22
CA VAL A 180 -4.42 13.44 6.71
C VAL A 180 -3.98 14.10 8.02
N GLY A 181 -3.62 13.30 9.01
CA GLY A 181 -3.29 13.78 10.36
C GLY A 181 -2.05 14.68 10.39
N LYS A 182 -1.05 14.38 9.55
CA LYS A 182 0.18 15.17 9.44
C LYS A 182 0.13 16.22 8.34
N ARG A 183 -1.00 16.33 7.63
CA ARG A 183 -1.24 17.27 6.52
C ARG A 183 -0.19 17.18 5.41
N VAL A 184 0.37 16.00 5.19
CA VAL A 184 1.32 15.73 4.10
C VAL A 184 0.59 15.10 2.91
N LYS A 185 1.11 15.33 1.71
CA LYS A 185 0.52 14.81 0.46
C LYS A 185 1.16 13.50 -0.01
N SER A 186 2.28 13.13 0.61
CA SER A 186 3.09 12.01 0.19
C SER A 186 4.03 11.59 1.33
N LEU A 187 4.40 10.32 1.35
CA LEU A 187 5.24 9.70 2.35
C LEU A 187 6.37 8.93 1.65
N PRO A 188 7.64 9.16 1.99
CA PRO A 188 8.71 8.28 1.55
C PRO A 188 8.52 6.88 2.12
N VAL A 189 8.79 5.88 1.28
CA VAL A 189 8.77 4.47 1.67
C VAL A 189 10.21 4.03 1.91
N VAL A 190 10.46 3.48 3.10
CA VAL A 190 11.79 3.06 3.54
C VAL A 190 11.87 1.57 3.85
N SER A 191 13.09 1.04 3.71
CA SER A 191 13.51 -0.26 4.25
C SER A 191 14.75 -0.01 5.11
N GLY A 192 14.57 0.02 6.43
CA GLY A 192 15.60 0.53 7.35
C GLY A 192 15.90 2.00 7.07
N GLU A 193 17.17 2.34 6.84
CA GLU A 193 17.62 3.71 6.52
C GLU A 193 17.52 4.07 5.02
N ARG A 194 17.21 3.10 4.16
CA ARG A 194 17.21 3.29 2.70
C ARG A 194 15.84 3.64 2.19
N ILE A 195 15.79 4.57 1.24
CA ILE A 195 14.56 4.88 0.49
C ILE A 195 14.37 3.84 -0.61
N VAL A 196 13.17 3.26 -0.65
CA VAL A 196 12.79 2.24 -1.65
C VAL A 196 11.65 2.72 -2.56
N GLY A 197 10.91 3.75 -2.15
CA GLY A 197 9.80 4.27 -2.93
C GLY A 197 9.19 5.56 -2.37
N MET A 198 8.11 6.00 -2.99
CA MET A 198 7.28 7.10 -2.55
C MET A 198 5.82 6.71 -2.72
N VAL A 199 4.97 7.01 -1.73
CA VAL A 199 3.52 6.90 -1.88
C VAL A 199 2.88 8.27 -1.71
N SER A 200 2.08 8.68 -2.69
CA SER A 200 1.44 9.99 -2.75
C SER A 200 -0.07 9.86 -2.87
N ARG A 201 -0.80 10.95 -2.58
CA ARG A 201 -2.23 11.02 -2.85
C ARG A 201 -2.55 10.71 -4.32
N ARG A 202 -1.67 11.11 -5.25
CA ARG A 202 -1.84 10.81 -6.68
C ARG A 202 -1.84 9.30 -6.92
N ASP A 203 -0.92 8.56 -6.31
CA ASP A 203 -0.84 7.11 -6.45
C ASP A 203 -2.12 6.43 -5.92
N LEU A 204 -2.58 6.86 -4.73
CA LEU A 204 -3.82 6.38 -4.14
C LEU A 204 -5.06 6.69 -5.00
N MET A 205 -5.10 7.87 -5.62
CA MET A 205 -6.18 8.25 -6.53
C MET A 205 -6.11 7.48 -7.85
N ALA A 206 -4.93 7.30 -8.42
CA ALA A 206 -4.72 6.57 -9.67
C ALA A 206 -5.19 5.11 -9.53
N MET A 207 -4.90 4.50 -8.39
CA MET A 207 -5.39 3.18 -8.01
C MET A 207 -6.93 3.09 -8.01
N LEU A 208 -7.63 4.09 -7.46
CA LEU A 208 -9.10 4.13 -7.43
C LEU A 208 -9.74 4.52 -8.77
N ALA A 209 -8.99 5.19 -9.63
CA ALA A 209 -9.47 5.66 -10.93
C ALA A 209 -9.37 4.58 -12.04
N ARG A 210 -8.91 3.37 -11.71
CA ARG A 210 -8.78 2.27 -12.67
C ARG A 210 -10.16 1.86 -13.20
N PRO A 211 -10.33 1.71 -14.54
CA PRO A 211 -11.59 1.27 -15.11
C PRO A 211 -11.98 -0.14 -14.62
N ASP A 212 -13.28 -0.36 -14.38
CA ASP A 212 -13.80 -1.64 -13.89
C ASP A 212 -13.41 -2.83 -14.77
N GLU A 213 -13.36 -2.66 -16.10
CA GLU A 213 -12.96 -3.75 -17.01
C GLU A 213 -11.47 -4.11 -16.88
N GLU A 214 -10.63 -3.16 -16.50
CA GLU A 214 -9.23 -3.45 -16.18
C GLU A 214 -9.11 -4.21 -14.86
N LEU A 215 -9.83 -3.75 -13.83
CA LEU A 215 -9.90 -4.40 -12.52
C LEU A 215 -10.44 -5.84 -12.66
N ARG A 216 -11.49 -6.03 -13.43
CA ARG A 216 -12.09 -7.34 -13.72
C ARG A 216 -11.07 -8.30 -14.32
N ARG A 217 -10.34 -7.87 -15.36
CA ARG A 217 -9.30 -8.68 -15.99
C ARG A 217 -8.18 -9.03 -15.01
N ALA A 218 -7.79 -8.09 -14.16
CA ALA A 218 -6.78 -8.33 -13.13
C ALA A 218 -7.26 -9.35 -12.08
N VAL A 219 -8.50 -9.26 -11.60
CA VAL A 219 -9.09 -10.25 -10.67
C VAL A 219 -9.14 -11.64 -11.30
N ILE A 220 -9.64 -11.76 -12.54
CA ILE A 220 -9.66 -13.05 -13.27
C ILE A 220 -8.25 -13.63 -13.39
N LYS A 221 -7.27 -12.78 -13.71
CA LYS A 221 -5.87 -13.19 -13.83
C LYS A 221 -5.34 -13.74 -12.51
N VAL A 222 -5.51 -13.01 -11.40
CA VAL A 222 -5.03 -13.44 -10.07
C VAL A 222 -5.70 -14.75 -9.65
N LEU A 223 -7.02 -14.87 -9.78
CA LEU A 223 -7.74 -16.10 -9.44
C LEU A 223 -7.24 -17.30 -10.26
N ARG A 224 -6.98 -17.11 -11.56
CA ARG A 224 -6.50 -18.19 -12.43
C ARG A 224 -5.06 -18.60 -12.15
N GLU A 225 -4.18 -17.62 -11.90
CA GLU A 225 -2.74 -17.86 -11.74
C GLU A 225 -2.40 -18.33 -10.32
N GLN A 226 -3.04 -17.76 -9.30
CA GLN A 226 -2.76 -18.04 -7.89
C GLN A 226 -3.69 -19.11 -7.30
N TYR A 227 -4.82 -19.40 -7.94
CA TYR A 227 -5.72 -20.49 -7.55
C TYR A 227 -6.10 -21.40 -8.75
N PRO A 228 -5.11 -21.99 -9.45
CA PRO A 228 -5.33 -22.72 -10.71
C PRO A 228 -6.17 -24.01 -10.57
N PHE A 229 -6.25 -24.57 -9.36
CA PHE A 229 -7.06 -25.75 -9.05
C PHE A 229 -8.38 -25.40 -8.35
N GLY A 230 -8.71 -24.12 -8.24
CA GLY A 230 -9.97 -23.64 -7.69
C GLY A 230 -11.15 -23.80 -8.66
N PRO A 231 -12.39 -23.60 -8.18
CA PRO A 231 -13.55 -23.52 -9.06
C PRO A 231 -13.44 -22.33 -10.01
N SER A 232 -14.13 -22.42 -11.14
CA SER A 232 -14.29 -21.30 -12.06
C SER A 232 -15.16 -20.21 -11.44
N TRP A 233 -14.70 -18.96 -11.54
CA TRP A 233 -15.42 -17.78 -11.07
C TRP A 233 -15.91 -16.93 -12.25
N ASP A 234 -17.19 -16.60 -12.23
CA ASP A 234 -17.73 -15.48 -12.99
C ASP A 234 -17.42 -14.20 -12.22
N VAL A 235 -16.72 -13.27 -12.87
CA VAL A 235 -16.26 -12.01 -12.26
C VAL A 235 -16.86 -10.83 -13.00
N ALA A 236 -17.52 -9.96 -12.26
CA ALA A 236 -17.85 -8.60 -12.68
C ALA A 236 -17.20 -7.59 -11.72
N VAL A 237 -16.99 -6.36 -12.18
CA VAL A 237 -16.55 -5.26 -11.31
C VAL A 237 -17.45 -4.06 -11.60
N ARG A 238 -17.88 -3.38 -10.53
CA ARG A 238 -18.70 -2.15 -10.59
C ARG A 238 -18.21 -1.16 -9.55
N ASP A 239 -17.75 0.01 -9.98
CA ASP A 239 -17.21 1.06 -9.10
C ASP A 239 -16.12 0.52 -8.15
N GLY A 240 -15.21 -0.32 -8.67
CA GLY A 240 -14.16 -0.99 -7.89
C GLY A 240 -14.65 -2.09 -6.94
N VAL A 241 -15.93 -2.49 -7.00
CA VAL A 241 -16.47 -3.62 -6.25
C VAL A 241 -16.45 -4.88 -7.11
N ALA A 242 -15.66 -5.87 -6.73
CA ALA A 242 -15.66 -7.18 -7.40
C ALA A 242 -16.89 -7.99 -6.98
N GLU A 243 -17.67 -8.43 -7.96
CA GLU A 243 -18.80 -9.35 -7.80
C GLU A 243 -18.37 -10.72 -8.31
N LEU A 244 -18.24 -11.67 -7.39
CA LEU A 244 -17.78 -13.04 -7.66
C LEU A 244 -18.97 -14.00 -7.59
N SER A 245 -19.14 -14.84 -8.61
CA SER A 245 -20.12 -15.92 -8.60
C SER A 245 -19.44 -17.22 -9.01
N GLY A 246 -19.62 -18.27 -8.22
CA GLY A 246 -19.00 -19.56 -8.42
C GLY A 246 -19.85 -20.69 -7.84
N PRO A 247 -19.51 -21.96 -8.12
CA PRO A 247 -20.19 -23.10 -7.52
C PRO A 247 -19.99 -23.10 -5.99
N PRO A 248 -21.01 -23.56 -5.21
CA PRO A 248 -20.93 -23.58 -3.76
C PRO A 248 -19.78 -24.49 -3.32
N HIS A 249 -18.84 -23.94 -2.55
CA HIS A 249 -17.69 -24.67 -2.03
C HIS A 249 -17.30 -24.09 -0.67
N GLU A 250 -17.10 -24.96 0.32
CA GLU A 250 -16.98 -24.61 1.75
C GLU A 250 -15.88 -23.57 2.05
N HIS A 251 -14.83 -23.52 1.20
CA HIS A 251 -13.67 -22.64 1.37
C HIS A 251 -13.32 -21.75 0.17
N ALA A 252 -13.93 -21.97 -1.01
CA ALA A 252 -13.47 -21.29 -2.23
C ALA A 252 -13.85 -19.80 -2.26
N ASP A 253 -15.03 -19.43 -1.74
CA ASP A 253 -15.47 -18.04 -1.64
C ASP A 253 -14.43 -17.18 -0.90
N LYS A 254 -13.89 -17.71 0.20
CA LYS A 254 -12.94 -17.00 1.07
C LYS A 254 -11.61 -16.77 0.38
N ILE A 255 -11.06 -17.81 -0.27
CA ILE A 255 -9.81 -17.71 -1.03
C ILE A 255 -9.99 -16.70 -2.17
N ALA A 256 -11.12 -16.74 -2.87
CA ALA A 256 -11.40 -15.82 -3.96
C ALA A 256 -11.58 -14.37 -3.48
N ASP A 257 -12.22 -14.14 -2.33
CA ASP A 257 -12.31 -12.82 -1.67
C ASP A 257 -10.92 -12.26 -1.37
N VAL A 258 -10.08 -13.06 -0.71
CA VAL A 258 -8.70 -12.69 -0.37
C VAL A 258 -7.90 -12.32 -1.61
N LEU A 259 -7.92 -13.17 -2.64
CA LEU A 259 -7.20 -12.96 -3.89
C LEU A 259 -7.73 -11.78 -4.70
N ALA A 260 -9.04 -11.57 -4.75
CA ALA A 260 -9.61 -10.42 -5.46
C ALA A 260 -9.22 -9.10 -4.79
N ARG A 261 -9.07 -9.07 -3.46
CA ARG A 261 -8.65 -7.87 -2.71
C ARG A 261 -7.19 -7.50 -2.89
N THR A 262 -6.32 -8.42 -3.31
CA THR A 262 -4.92 -8.09 -3.62
C THR A 262 -4.77 -7.28 -4.91
N VAL A 263 -5.83 -7.17 -5.72
CA VAL A 263 -5.82 -6.36 -6.94
C VAL A 263 -5.95 -4.87 -6.58
N PRO A 264 -4.93 -4.04 -6.87
CA PRO A 264 -5.01 -2.62 -6.54
C PRO A 264 -6.19 -1.93 -7.22
N GLY A 265 -7.04 -1.24 -6.47
CA GLY A 265 -8.29 -0.62 -6.94
C GLY A 265 -9.55 -1.40 -6.62
N ILE A 266 -9.46 -2.67 -6.19
CA ILE A 266 -10.59 -3.37 -5.60
C ILE A 266 -10.80 -2.87 -4.17
N VAL A 267 -11.90 -2.15 -3.94
CA VAL A 267 -12.24 -1.59 -2.63
C VAL A 267 -13.09 -2.55 -1.79
N ARG A 268 -13.78 -3.49 -2.45
CA ARG A 268 -14.67 -4.45 -1.80
C ARG A 268 -14.95 -5.62 -2.74
N VAL A 269 -15.24 -6.78 -2.15
CA VAL A 269 -15.72 -7.95 -2.88
C VAL A 269 -17.11 -8.33 -2.34
N LYS A 270 -17.96 -8.84 -3.23
CA LYS A 270 -19.28 -9.38 -2.92
C LYS A 270 -19.44 -10.73 -3.61
N HIS A 271 -20.02 -11.69 -2.89
CA HIS A 271 -20.39 -12.99 -3.47
C HIS A 271 -21.86 -12.96 -3.91
N LEU A 272 -22.09 -13.31 -5.18
CA LEU A 272 -23.42 -13.50 -5.75
C LEU A 272 -23.72 -15.00 -5.77
N ARG A 273 -24.63 -15.45 -4.89
CA ARG A 273 -25.13 -16.82 -4.96
C ARG A 273 -25.97 -16.97 -6.23
N ARG A 274 -25.63 -17.95 -7.08
CA ARG A 274 -26.61 -18.46 -8.04
C ARG A 274 -27.73 -19.13 -7.24
N THR A 275 -28.94 -18.58 -7.31
CA THR A 275 -30.13 -19.30 -6.88
C THR A 275 -30.22 -20.57 -7.77
N PRO A 276 -30.49 -21.76 -7.18
CA PRO A 276 -30.61 -22.99 -7.96
C PRO A 276 -31.68 -22.89 -9.05
#